data_AF-K1LU22-F1
#
_entry.id   AF-K1LU22-F1
#
_cell.length_a   1.000
_cell.length_b   1.000
_cell.length_c   1.000
_cell.angle_alpha   90.00
_cell.angle_beta   90.00
_cell.angle_gamma   90.00
#
_symmetry.space_group_name_H-M   'P 1'
#
loop_
_entity.id
_entity.type
_entity.pdbx_description
1 polymer ?
#
loop_
_entity_poly.entity_id
_entity_poly.type
_entity_poly.pdbx_seq_one_letter_code
_entity_poly.pdbx_strand_id
1 'polypeptide(L)'
;MIQQIPVINPEVLDKRLRIIEQGIEDLKNLNSKIPKSEWLSLDEFKEATGIKSHYYIQKMQQVAKKKGDSFASKILGKKMFIHEKEVQRFFDGFYQV
;
A
#
# COMPACT_ATOMS: atom_id res chain seq x y z
N MET A 1 -40.84 24.65 5.96
CA MET A 1 -39.67 25.01 6.77
C MET A 1 -38.43 24.84 5.90
N ILE A 2 -37.79 25.95 5.50
CA ILE A 2 -36.57 25.90 4.67
C ILE A 2 -35.40 25.89 5.65
N GLN A 3 -34.60 24.83 5.65
CA GLN A 3 -33.39 24.74 6.47
C GLN A 3 -32.37 25.77 5.95
N GLN A 4 -31.91 26.67 6.82
CA GLN A 4 -30.80 27.57 6.52
C GLN A 4 -29.52 26.75 6.44
N ILE A 5 -28.86 26.76 5.28
CA ILE A 5 -27.53 26.18 5.11
C ILE A 5 -26.55 27.16 5.77
N PRO A 6 -25.75 26.74 6.76
CA PRO A 6 -24.80 27.64 7.41
C PRO A 6 -23.81 28.14 6.35
N VAL A 7 -23.75 29.46 6.17
CA VAL A 7 -22.76 30.11 5.31
C VAL A 7 -21.41 29.92 5.97
N ILE A 8 -20.64 28.95 5.47
CA ILE A 8 -19.31 28.66 5.97
C ILE A 8 -18.40 29.82 5.57
N ASN A 9 -17.87 30.54 6.56
CA ASN A 9 -16.95 31.65 6.32
C ASN A 9 -15.70 31.12 5.58
N PRO A 10 -15.40 31.59 4.35
CA PRO A 10 -14.32 31.05 3.52
C PRO A 10 -12.95 31.12 4.20
N GLU A 11 -12.70 32.11 5.05
CA GLU A 11 -11.43 32.23 5.79
C GLU A 11 -11.22 31.09 6.81
N VAL A 12 -12.31 30.55 7.36
CA VAL A 12 -12.27 29.42 8.31
C VAL A 12 -12.01 28.12 7.56
N LEU A 13 -12.54 28.00 6.35
CA LEU A 13 -12.32 26.84 5.48
C LEU A 13 -10.86 26.79 5.00
N ASP A 14 -10.31 27.94 4.61
CA ASP A 14 -8.93 28.06 4.11
C ASP A 14 -7.89 27.70 5.18
N LYS A 15 -8.09 28.18 6.42
CA LYS A 15 -7.24 27.79 7.56
C LYS A 15 -7.31 26.30 7.87
N ARG A 16 -8.50 25.69 7.78
CA ARG A 16 -8.66 24.24 8.01
C ARG A 16 -8.00 23.41 6.90
N LEU A 17 -8.09 23.85 5.65
CA LEU A 17 -7.42 23.20 4.51
C LEU A 17 -5.91 23.22 4.67
N ARG A 18 -5.32 24.37 5.04
CA ARG A 18 -3.87 24.46 5.28
C ARG A 18 -3.38 23.54 6.39
N ILE A 19 -4.15 23.39 7.48
CA ILE A 19 -3.80 22.46 8.58
C ILE A 19 -3.80 21.00 8.07
N ILE A 20 -4.75 20.66 7.20
CA ILE A 20 -4.84 19.32 6.61
C ILE A 20 -3.67 19.08 5.64
N GLU A 21 -3.36 20.03 4.77
CA GLU A 21 -2.22 19.94 3.85
C GLU A 21 -0.90 19.78 4.60
N GLN A 22 -0.71 20.56 5.66
CA GLN A 22 0.48 20.50 6.50
C GLN A 22 0.59 19.15 7.24
N GLY A 23 -0.53 18.62 7.74
CA GLY A 23 -0.57 17.27 8.32
C GLY A 23 -0.26 16.15 7.32
N ILE A 24 -0.67 16.30 6.05
CA ILE A 24 -0.34 15.36 4.97
C ILE A 24 1.15 15.45 4.62
N GLU A 25 1.73 16.64 4.62
CA GLU A 25 3.15 16.86 4.34
C GLU A 25 4.06 16.33 5.46
N ASP A 26 3.66 16.48 6.72
CA ASP A 26 4.33 15.88 7.88
C ASP A 26 4.25 14.34 7.85
N LEU A 27 3.12 13.77 7.44
CA LEU A 27 2.96 12.31 7.24
C LEU A 27 3.88 11.79 6.12
N LYS A 28 4.03 12.54 5.03
CA LYS A 28 4.97 12.20 3.95
C LYS A 28 6.44 12.28 4.40
N ASN A 29 6.78 13.28 5.22
CA ASN A 29 8.12 13.43 5.79
C ASN A 29 8.45 12.33 6.81
N LEU A 30 7.48 11.91 7.64
CA LEU A 30 7.64 10.78 8.56
C LEU A 30 7.90 9.46 7.83
N ASN A 31 7.18 9.21 6.73
CA ASN A 31 7.40 8.04 5.87
C ASN A 31 8.76 8.04 5.16
N SER A 32 9.45 9.17 5.09
CA SER A 32 10.76 9.29 4.43
C SER A 32 11.95 8.96 5.36
N LYS A 33 11.74 8.88 6.68
CA LYS A 33 12.80 8.57 7.66
C LYS A 33 12.81 7.14 8.18
N ILE A 34 11.77 6.37 7.87
CA ILE A 34 11.76 4.92 8.13
C ILE A 34 12.47 4.29 6.93
N PRO A 35 13.63 3.62 7.09
CA PRO A 35 14.15 2.80 6.01
C PRO A 35 13.04 1.79 5.68
N LYS A 36 12.37 1.98 4.54
CA LYS A 36 11.35 1.05 4.06
C LYS A 36 12.01 -0.31 4.10
N SER A 37 11.55 -1.17 5.01
CA SER A 37 11.97 -2.56 5.00
C SER A 37 11.56 -3.08 3.64
N GLU A 38 12.53 -3.35 2.76
CA GLU A 38 12.29 -3.89 1.42
C GLU A 38 11.49 -5.20 1.47
N TRP A 39 11.40 -5.81 2.66
CA TRP A 39 10.62 -6.98 2.97
C TRP A 39 9.36 -6.60 3.75
N LEU A 40 8.22 -6.79 3.10
CA LEU A 40 6.88 -6.66 3.66
C LEU A 40 6.46 -7.98 4.31
N SER A 41 5.75 -7.91 5.43
CA SER A 41 5.01 -9.06 5.93
C SER A 41 3.90 -9.47 4.97
N LEU A 42 3.38 -10.69 5.14
CA LEU A 42 2.26 -11.20 4.37
C LEU A 42 1.04 -10.25 4.39
N ASP A 43 0.75 -9.64 5.54
CA ASP A 43 -0.41 -8.77 5.69
C ASP A 43 -0.17 -7.39 5.05
N GLU A 44 1.02 -6.82 5.17
CA GLU A 44 1.40 -5.59 4.46
C GLU A 44 1.37 -5.78 2.94
N PHE A 45 1.84 -6.93 2.44
CA PHE A 45 1.77 -7.26 1.01
C PHE A 45 0.31 -7.34 0.52
N LYS A 46 -0.58 -7.96 1.30
CA LYS A 46 -2.01 -8.06 0.99
C LYS A 46 -2.67 -6.69 1.01
N GLU A 47 -2.33 -5.85 1.98
CA GLU A 47 -2.84 -4.48 2.08
C GLU A 47 -2.40 -3.67 0.85
N ALA A 48 -1.12 -3.74 0.48
CA ALA A 48 -0.57 -3.02 -0.67
C ALA A 48 -1.16 -3.47 -2.02
N THR A 49 -1.43 -4.77 -2.18
CA THR A 49 -1.95 -5.34 -3.45
C THR A 49 -3.48 -5.45 -3.49
N GLY A 50 -4.16 -5.23 -2.36
CA GLY A 50 -5.61 -5.47 -2.21
C GLY A 50 -6.03 -6.95 -2.21
N ILE A 51 -5.06 -7.88 -2.16
CA ILE A 51 -5.33 -9.31 -2.26
C ILE A 51 -5.84 -9.85 -0.93
N LYS A 52 -7.04 -10.42 -0.95
CA LYS A 52 -7.68 -10.96 0.26
C LYS A 52 -7.34 -12.42 0.56
N SER A 53 -6.92 -13.19 -0.45
CA SER A 53 -6.75 -14.64 -0.34
C SER A 53 -5.29 -15.08 -0.43
N HIS A 54 -4.87 -15.95 0.48
CA HIS A 54 -3.54 -16.57 0.47
C HIS A 54 -3.30 -17.41 -0.80
N TYR A 55 -4.36 -17.92 -1.43
CA TYR A 55 -4.28 -18.67 -2.69
C TYR A 55 -3.64 -17.86 -3.82
N TYR A 56 -3.90 -16.56 -3.89
CA TYR A 56 -3.33 -15.70 -4.94
C TYR A 56 -1.81 -15.65 -4.86
N ILE A 57 -1.23 -15.70 -3.66
CA ILE A 57 0.21 -15.67 -3.47
C ILE A 57 0.84 -16.98 -3.97
N GLN A 58 0.22 -18.12 -3.69
CA GLN A 58 0.66 -19.39 -4.26
C GLN A 58 0.56 -19.38 -5.80
N LYS A 59 -0.50 -18.78 -6.35
CA LYS A 59 -0.64 -18.62 -7.80
C LYS A 59 0.50 -17.75 -8.37
N MET A 60 0.83 -16.62 -7.73
CA MET A 60 1.95 -15.76 -8.14
C MET A 60 3.29 -16.49 -8.14
N GLN A 61 3.55 -17.29 -7.10
CA GLN A 61 4.73 -18.15 -7.03
C GLN A 61 4.79 -19.13 -8.21
N GLN A 62 3.65 -19.74 -8.56
CA GLN A 62 3.58 -20.62 -9.72
C GLN A 62 3.79 -19.87 -11.04
N VAL A 63 3.23 -18.67 -11.20
CA VAL A 63 3.40 -17.86 -12.42
C VAL A 63 4.84 -17.43 -12.59
N ALA A 64 5.49 -16.94 -11.53
CA ALA A 64 6.92 -16.62 -11.56
C ALA A 64 7.74 -17.83 -11.99
N LYS A 65 7.52 -18.99 -11.36
CA LYS A 65 8.20 -20.24 -11.70
C LYS A 65 7.98 -20.65 -13.17
N LYS A 66 6.75 -20.51 -13.69
CA LYS A 66 6.43 -20.80 -15.10
C LYS A 66 7.13 -19.85 -16.08
N LYS A 67 7.34 -18.59 -15.69
CA LYS A 67 8.06 -17.59 -16.49
C LYS A 67 9.59 -17.68 -16.33
N GLY A 68 10.11 -18.68 -15.60
CA GLY A 68 11.54 -18.84 -15.34
C GLY A 68 12.12 -17.87 -14.32
N ASP A 69 11.27 -17.17 -13.57
CA ASP A 69 11.66 -16.21 -12.53
C ASP A 69 11.36 -16.77 -11.13
N SER A 70 11.96 -16.17 -10.11
CA SER A 70 11.75 -16.55 -8.71
C SER A 70 10.91 -15.49 -8.00
N PHE A 71 9.87 -15.94 -7.31
CA PHE A 71 9.07 -15.09 -6.43
C PHE A 71 9.88 -14.75 -5.18
N ALA A 72 10.19 -13.47 -4.97
CA ALA A 72 11.05 -13.03 -3.88
C ALA A 72 10.30 -13.02 -2.54
N SER A 73 10.24 -14.20 -1.92
CA SER A 73 9.71 -14.40 -0.57
C SER A 73 10.70 -15.13 0.32
N LYS A 74 10.68 -14.83 1.61
CA LYS A 74 11.44 -15.55 2.65
C LYS A 74 10.54 -15.92 3.82
N ILE A 75 10.85 -17.03 4.48
CA ILE A 75 10.15 -17.48 5.68
C ILE A 75 11.10 -17.29 6.87
N LEU A 76 10.65 -16.55 7.88
CA LEU A 76 11.36 -16.36 9.14
C LEU A 76 10.49 -16.91 10.28
N GLY A 77 10.86 -18.08 10.79
CA GLY A 77 10.06 -18.83 11.76
C GLY A 77 8.72 -19.26 11.16
N LYS A 78 7.61 -18.70 11.69
CA LYS A 78 6.25 -18.95 11.20
C LYS A 78 5.70 -17.84 10.29
N LYS A 79 6.48 -16.76 10.05
CA LYS A 79 6.04 -15.59 9.29
C LYS A 79 6.64 -15.62 7.89
N MET A 80 5.82 -15.29 6.89
CA MET A 80 6.24 -15.08 5.51
C MET A 80 6.46 -13.59 5.27
N PHE A 81 7.56 -13.28 4.60
CA PHE A 81 7.91 -11.96 4.14
C PHE A 81 8.08 -11.97 2.62
N ILE A 82 7.62 -10.92 1.96
CA ILE A 82 7.59 -10.76 0.52
C ILE A 82 8.29 -9.45 0.19
N HIS A 83 9.17 -9.47 -0.80
CA HIS A 83 9.91 -8.27 -1.20
C HIS A 83 8.97 -7.24 -1.86
N GLU A 84 9.16 -5.94 -1.60
CA GLU A 84 8.34 -4.83 -2.13
C GLU A 84 8.29 -4.86 -3.67
N LYS A 85 9.39 -5.24 -4.34
CA LYS A 85 9.43 -5.47 -5.80
C LYS A 85 8.33 -6.40 -6.34
N GLU A 86 7.86 -7.37 -5.56
CA GLU A 86 6.78 -8.27 -5.99
C GLU A 86 5.42 -7.54 -6.02
N VAL A 87 5.26 -6.47 -5.23
CA VAL A 87 4.11 -5.55 -5.31
C VAL A 87 4.15 -4.81 -6.64
N GLN A 88 5.31 -4.27 -7.02
CA GLN A 88 5.47 -3.61 -8.32
C GLN A 88 5.17 -4.58 -9.47
N ARG A 89 5.75 -5.78 -9.46
CA ARG A 89 5.46 -6.84 -10.43
C ARG A 89 3.97 -7.19 -10.51
N PHE A 90 3.25 -7.12 -9.38
CA PHE A 90 1.81 -7.34 -9.38
C PHE A 90 1.06 -6.26 -10.16
N PHE A 91 1.37 -4.99 -9.89
CA PHE A 91 0.75 -3.87 -10.60
C PHE A 91 1.18 -3.79 -12.08
N ASP A 92 2.39 -4.23 -12.40
CA ASP A 92 2.87 -4.34 -13.79
C ASP A 92 2.21 -5.50 -14.56
N GLY A 93 1.32 -6.27 -13.92
CA GLY A 93 0.60 -7.38 -14.54
C GLY A 93 1.46 -8.64 -14.75
N PHE A 94 2.64 -8.73 -14.14
CA PHE A 94 3.56 -9.87 -14.31
C PHE A 94 2.91 -11.21 -13.95
N TYR A 95 2.01 -11.23 -12.96
CA TYR A 95 1.31 -12.44 -12.52
C TYR A 95 -0.05 -12.67 -13.20
N GLN A 96 -0.45 -11.83 -14.15
CA GLN A 96 -1.59 -12.10 -15.01
C GLN A 96 -1.20 -13.20 -16.00
N VAL A 97 -2.08 -14.21 -16.11
CA VAL A 97 -1.94 -15.38 -16.99
C VAL A 97 -3.16 -15.41 -17.90
#